data_AF-A0A919HP44-F1
#
_entry.id   AF-A0A919HP44-F1
#
_cell.length_a   1.000
_cell.length_b   1.000
_cell.length_c   1.000
_cell.angle_alpha   90.00
_cell.angle_beta   90.00
_cell.angle_gamma   90.00
#
_symmetry.space_group_name_H-M   'P 1'
#
loop_
_entity.id
_entity.type
_entity.pdbx_description
1 polymer ?
#
loop_
_entity_poly.entity_id
_entity_poly.type
_entity_poly.pdbx_seq_one_letter_code
_entity_poly.pdbx_strand_id
1 'polypeptide(L)' 'MLYYPQQAAWEAQCTAMDAAGFLRVTAFNPYWEVNGVTFVDRDGYRTVLQNRAWGMVCDSSGMAAS' A
#
# COMPACT_ATOMS: atom_id res chain seq x y z
N MET A 1 -4.71 -5.87 -4.33
CA MET A 1 -3.94 -5.25 -3.23
C MET A 1 -2.53 -5.00 -3.72
N LEU A 2 -1.97 -3.84 -3.40
CA LEU A 2 -0.63 -3.44 -3.83
C LEU A 2 0.21 -3.03 -2.62
N TYR A 3 1.51 -3.31 -2.68
CA TYR A 3 2.44 -3.16 -1.56
C TYR A 3 3.54 -2.17 -1.94
N TYR A 4 3.74 -1.18 -1.08
CA TYR A 4 4.69 -0.09 -1.26
C TYR A 4 5.55 -0.01 0.01
N PRO A 5 6.71 -0.68 0.06
CA PRO A 5 7.56 -0.65 1.25
C PRO A 5 8.15 0.74 1.52
N GLN A 6 8.38 1.54 0.49
CA GLN A 6 8.82 2.92 0.64
C GLN A 6 7.63 3.85 0.88
N GLN A 7 7.65 4.56 2.00
CA GLN A 7 6.58 5.49 2.41
C GLN A 7 6.29 6.55 1.35
N ALA A 8 7.32 7.20 0.80
CA ALA A 8 7.13 8.24 -0.22
C ALA A 8 6.40 7.71 -1.48
N ALA A 9 6.69 6.47 -1.90
CA ALA A 9 6.02 5.86 -3.04
C ALA A 9 4.55 5.51 -2.72
N TRP A 10 4.28 5.06 -1.50
CA TRP A 10 2.91 4.80 -1.04
C TRP A 10 2.07 6.08 -0.96
N GLU A 11 2.62 7.16 -0.39
CA GLU A 11 1.95 8.47 -0.29
C GLU A 11 1.67 9.07 -1.67
N ALA A 12 2.65 8.98 -2.59
CA ALA A 12 2.47 9.41 -3.98
C ALA A 12 1.35 8.63 -4.67
N GLN A 13 1.29 7.30 -4.48
CA GLN A 13 0.23 6.49 -5.06
C GLN A 13 -1.14 6.81 -4.45
N CYS A 14 -1.23 6.98 -3.12
CA CYS A 14 -2.46 7.40 -2.46
C CYS A 14 -2.97 8.74 -3.04
N THR A 15 -2.07 9.71 -3.20
CA THR A 15 -2.38 11.02 -3.80
C THR A 15 -2.87 10.88 -5.25
N ALA A 16 -2.24 10.01 -6.04
CA ALA A 16 -2.67 9.74 -7.40
C ALA A 16 -4.06 9.10 -7.46
N MET A 17 -4.40 8.20 -6.53
CA MET A 17 -5.74 7.61 -6.44
C MET A 17 -6.80 8.65 -6.06
N ASP A 18 -6.51 9.54 -5.10
CA ASP A 18 -7.39 10.65 -4.75
C ASP A 18 -7.63 11.58 -5.96
N ALA A 19 -6.56 11.97 -6.68
CA ALA A 19 -6.64 12.83 -7.85
C ALA A 19 -7.39 12.19 -9.03
N ALA A 20 -7.32 10.86 -9.16
CA ALA A 20 -8.07 10.11 -10.16
C ALA A 20 -9.57 9.96 -9.79
N GLY A 21 -9.98 10.40 -8.61
CA GLY A 21 -11.38 10.39 -8.16
C GLY A 21 -11.82 9.06 -7.55
N PHE A 22 -10.90 8.21 -7.10
CA PHE A 22 -11.23 7.08 -6.24
C PHE A 22 -11.63 7.59 -4.85
N LEU A 23 -12.55 6.90 -4.19
CA LEU A 23 -12.98 7.26 -2.84
C LEU A 23 -12.26 6.40 -1.81
N ARG A 24 -11.70 7.02 -0.78
CA ARG A 24 -11.21 6.31 0.41
C ARG A 24 -12.40 5.79 1.20
N VAL A 25 -12.36 4.51 1.56
CA VAL A 25 -13.43 3.83 2.32
C VAL A 25 -12.82 3.00 3.43
N THR A 26 -13.59 2.78 4.50
CA THR A 26 -13.22 1.79 5.53
C THR A 26 -13.07 0.42 4.87
N ALA A 27 -11.99 -0.26 5.22
CA ALA A 27 -11.76 -1.63 4.83
C ALA A 27 -12.84 -2.55 5.42
N PHE A 28 -13.23 -3.56 4.63
CA PHE A 28 -14.13 -4.60 5.13
C PHE A 28 -13.49 -5.42 6.28
N ASN A 29 -12.17 -5.65 6.19
CA ASN A 29 -11.40 -6.30 7.25
C ASN A 29 -10.47 -5.26 7.90
N PRO A 30 -10.60 -4.99 9.23
CA PRO A 30 -9.75 -4.04 9.96
C PRO A 30 -8.25 -4.28 9.84
N TYR A 31 -7.83 -5.51 9.54
CA TYR A 31 -6.44 -5.81 9.23
C TYR A 31 -5.84 -4.90 8.14
N TRP A 32 -6.65 -4.45 7.17
CA TRP A 32 -6.18 -3.60 6.08
C TRP A 32 -6.07 -2.11 6.43
N GLU A 33 -6.60 -1.69 7.58
CA GLU A 33 -6.38 -0.34 8.12
C GLU A 33 -4.98 -0.22 8.74
N VAL A 34 -4.36 -1.35 9.09
CA VAL A 34 -2.97 -1.36 9.57
C VAL A 34 -2.04 -1.05 8.40
N ASN A 35 -1.45 0.13 8.41
CA ASN A 35 -0.54 0.65 7.39
C ASN A 35 -1.13 0.61 5.98
N GLY A 36 -2.45 0.73 5.82
CA GLY A 36 -3.09 0.66 4.52
C GLY A 36 -4.24 1.64 4.36
N VAL A 37 -4.62 1.85 3.11
CA VAL A 37 -5.83 2.61 2.73
C VAL A 37 -6.59 1.78 1.70
N THR A 38 -7.91 1.68 1.88
CA THR A 38 -8.79 1.05 0.90
C THR A 38 -9.46 2.13 0.05
N PHE A 39 -9.37 1.98 -1.27
CA PHE A 39 -10.03 2.82 -2.25
C PHE A 39 -11.13 2.04 -2.95
N VAL A 40 -12.19 2.72 -3.38
CA VAL A 40 -13.23 2.20 -4.28
C VAL A 40 -13.32 3.06 -5.54
N ASP A 41 -13.45 2.42 -6.70
CA ASP A 41 -13.69 3.10 -7.97
C ASP A 41 -15.20 3.33 -8.24
N ARG A 42 -15.52 3.88 -9.43
CA ARG A 42 -16.90 4.17 -9.83
C ARG A 42 -17.74 2.92 -10.08
N ASP A 43 -17.10 1.80 -10.39
CA ASP A 43 -17.77 0.52 -10.66
C ASP A 43 -17.91 -0.32 -9.37
N GLY A 44 -17.36 0.16 -8.25
CA GLY A 44 -17.46 -0.46 -6.94
C GLY A 44 -16.31 -1.41 -6.60
N TYR A 45 -15.27 -1.51 -7.43
CA TYR A 45 -14.12 -2.36 -7.13
C TYR A 45 -13.23 -1.73 -6.07
N ARG A 46 -12.76 -2.56 -5.13
CA ARG A 46 -11.93 -2.12 -4.01
C ARG A 46 -10.47 -2.51 -4.20
N THR A 47 -9.59 -1.54 -4.01
CA THR A 47 -8.14 -1.75 -4.02
C THR A 47 -7.54 -1.26 -2.71
N VAL A 48 -6.71 -2.08 -2.08
CA VAL A 48 -5.94 -1.69 -0.89
C VAL A 48 -4.51 -1.36 -1.31
N LEU A 49 -4.01 -0.20 -0.90
CA LEU A 49 -2.60 0.17 -0.95
C LEU A 49 -2.00 -0.01 0.45
N GLN A 50 -1.00 -0.87 0.58
CA GLN A 50 -0.35 -1.23 1.84
C GLN A 50 1.07 -0.67 1.91
N ASN A 51 1.40 0.11 2.94
CA ASN A 51 2.74 0.62 3.20
C ASN A 51 3.58 -0.41 3.95
N ARG A 52 3.86 -1.53 3.29
CA ARG A 52 4.73 -2.60 3.79
C ARG A 52 5.30 -3.39 2.63
N ALA A 53 6.37 -4.14 2.88
CA ALA A 53 6.86 -5.12 1.94
C ALA A 53 5.91 -6.33 1.84
N TRP A 54 5.87 -6.96 0.67
CA TRP A 54 5.26 -8.28 0.52
C TRP A 54 6.25 -9.36 0.98
N GLY A 55 6.02 -9.95 2.15
CA GLY A 55 6.91 -10.97 2.72
C GLY A 55 8.25 -10.42 3.23
N MET A 56 9.19 -11.31 3.57
CA MET A 56 10.57 -10.91 3.87
C MET A 56 11.26 -10.53 2.57
N VAL A 57 11.73 -9.28 2.47
CA VAL A 57 12.79 -8.94 1.53
C VAL A 57 14.08 -9.34 2.22
N CYS A 58 14.64 -10.51 1.90
CA CYS A 58 16.05 -10.77 2.21
C CYS A 58 16.85 -9.82 1.32
N ASP A 59 17.31 -8.70 1.89
CA ASP A 59 18.30 -7.88 1.22
C ASP A 59 19.62 -8.68 1.22
N SER A 60 19.93 -9.34 0.11
CA SER A 60 21.26 -9.87 -0.13
C SER A 60 22.18 -8.74 -0.59
N SER A 61 22.40 -7.77 0.29
CA SER A 61 23.61 -6.97 0.37
C SER A 61 24.25 -7.34 1.72
N GLY A 62 25.07 -8.38 1.79
CA GLY A 62 26.37 -8.41 1.13
C GLY A 62 27.42 -7.82 2.07
N MET A 63 27.83 -8.62 3.07
CA MET A 63 29.10 -8.53 3.82
C MET A 63 29.30 -7.35 4.79
N ALA A 64 29.16 -7.62 6.09
CA ALA A 64 30.12 -7.13 7.08
C ALA A 64 30.81 -8.36 7.69
N ALA A 65 32.07 -8.51 7.33
CA ALA A 65 32.98 -9.51 7.86
C ALA A 65 33.31 -9.22 9.33
N SER A 66 33.56 -10.31 10.06
CA SER A 66 34.36 -10.49 11.29
C SER A 66 34.28 -9.46 12.41
#